data_AF-A0A2I1E9A1-F1
#
_entry.id   AF-A0A2I1E9A1-F1
#
_cell.length_a   1.000
_cell.length_b   1.000
_cell.length_c   1.000
_cell.angle_alpha   90.00
_cell.angle_beta   90.00
_cell.angle_gamma   90.00
#
_symmetry.space_group_name_H-M   'P 1'
#
loop_
_entity.id
_entity.type
_entity.pdbx_description
1 polymer ?
#
loop_
_entity_poly.entity_id
_entity_poly.type
_entity_poly.pdbx_seq_one_letter_code
_entity_poly.pdbx_strand_id
1 'polypeptide(L)'
;MTTSNTRNSFSTPTYDDYFEYNWLIKDFQDIYKETETGHPMISERFTSPPFYDWRIELYPHGYAYQSRRYISLYILGFQSDFEKQNQMKLRENIIMKFDLFKKDHNNDNYNLIKTQEIEIDNSSFNFKKSDHDYMGNPSFCRIGDILSLDHNNNNNNNNRIDLIVRATYNIQKDNNQSLLDFNKSSSFSIPSQEEFFNNNNFCDVTFKFDCNAEIKASRMFLAMKSKYFKRMFNGE
;
A
#
# COMPACT_ATOMS: atom_id res chain seq x y z
N MET A 1 26.52 29.97 -39.15
CA MET A 1 25.30 29.14 -39.27
C MET A 1 25.31 28.17 -38.09
N THR A 2 24.56 28.51 -37.04
CA THR A 2 24.49 27.76 -35.78
C THR A 2 23.03 27.41 -35.54
N THR A 3 22.65 26.16 -35.78
CA THR A 3 21.31 25.65 -35.52
C THR A 3 21.25 25.11 -34.09
N SER A 4 20.61 25.85 -33.19
CA SER A 4 20.25 25.42 -31.85
C SER A 4 19.06 24.46 -31.90
N ASN A 5 19.30 23.17 -31.63
CA ASN A 5 18.23 22.20 -31.40
C ASN A 5 17.78 22.30 -29.93
N THR A 6 16.72 23.05 -29.67
CA THR A 6 15.97 23.01 -28.41
C THR A 6 15.09 21.76 -28.41
N ARG A 7 15.60 20.66 -27.86
CA ARG A 7 14.74 19.55 -27.44
C ARG A 7 14.02 19.99 -26.17
N ASN A 8 12.72 20.25 -26.29
CA ASN A 8 11.81 20.35 -25.15
C ASN A 8 11.88 19.04 -24.36
N SER A 9 12.53 19.06 -23.21
CA SER A 9 12.46 17.99 -22.23
C SER A 9 11.06 18.02 -21.62
N PHE A 10 10.22 17.08 -22.00
CA PHE A 10 8.98 16.81 -21.28
C PHE A 10 9.35 16.32 -19.89
N SER A 11 8.91 17.03 -18.86
CA SER A 11 9.02 16.56 -17.48
C SER A 11 8.19 15.30 -17.34
N THR A 12 8.87 14.17 -17.15
CA THR A 12 8.25 12.94 -16.69
C THR A 12 7.56 13.22 -15.35
N PRO A 13 6.29 12.83 -15.18
CA PRO A 13 5.62 12.95 -13.89
C PRO A 13 6.35 12.04 -12.91
N THR A 14 6.95 12.64 -11.88
CA THR A 14 7.41 11.92 -10.70
C THR A 14 6.18 11.35 -10.02
N TYR A 15 5.94 10.05 -10.18
CA TYR A 15 5.07 9.34 -9.25
C TYR A 15 5.67 9.55 -7.86
N ASP A 16 4.90 10.05 -6.91
CA ASP A 16 5.29 9.96 -5.50
C ASP A 16 5.41 8.46 -5.19
N ASP A 17 6.65 7.96 -5.07
CA ASP A 17 7.01 6.54 -4.84
C ASP A 17 6.60 6.05 -3.43
N TYR A 18 5.55 6.65 -2.85
CA TYR A 18 5.15 6.46 -1.46
C TYR A 18 3.80 5.76 -1.39
N PHE A 19 3.82 4.52 -0.89
CA PHE A 19 2.62 3.76 -0.56
C PHE A 19 2.58 3.46 0.94
N GLU A 20 1.42 3.65 1.55
CA GLU A 20 1.17 3.39 2.96
C GLU A 20 -0.10 2.54 3.12
N TYR A 21 0.01 1.47 3.92
CA TYR A 21 -1.12 0.67 4.38
C TYR A 21 -1.18 0.71 5.91
N ASN A 22 -2.35 1.00 6.49
CA ASN A 22 -2.57 1.01 7.92
C ASN A 22 -3.58 -0.06 8.31
N TRP A 23 -3.18 -0.94 9.23
CA TRP A 23 -4.04 -1.96 9.84
C TRP A 23 -4.32 -1.61 11.30
N LEU A 24 -5.57 -1.26 11.59
CA LEU A 24 -6.06 -0.98 12.93
C LEU A 24 -6.55 -2.27 13.61
N ILE A 25 -5.98 -2.57 14.77
CA ILE A 25 -6.38 -3.65 15.66
C ILE A 25 -7.00 -3.00 16.90
N LYS A 26 -8.31 -3.20 17.10
CA LYS A 26 -9.01 -2.66 18.25
C LYS A 26 -8.96 -3.60 19.43
N ASP A 27 -9.01 -3.04 20.63
CA ASP A 27 -9.14 -3.81 21.87
C ASP A 27 -8.08 -4.91 22.02
N PHE A 28 -6.83 -4.57 21.67
CA PHE A 28 -5.70 -5.51 21.62
C PHE A 28 -5.50 -6.27 22.94
N GLN A 29 -5.81 -5.65 24.08
CA GLN A 29 -5.72 -6.27 25.39
C GLN A 29 -6.62 -7.51 25.53
N ASP A 30 -7.78 -7.54 24.86
CA ASP A 30 -8.73 -8.64 24.98
C ASP A 30 -8.33 -9.77 24.02
N ILE A 31 -7.93 -9.41 22.79
CA ILE A 31 -7.33 -10.35 21.85
C ILE A 31 -6.09 -11.02 22.45
N TYR A 32 -5.24 -10.26 23.15
CA TYR A 32 -4.06 -10.81 23.81
C TYR A 32 -4.44 -11.86 24.85
N LYS A 33 -5.50 -11.68 25.63
CA LYS A 33 -5.93 -12.68 26.63
C LYS A 33 -6.47 -13.97 26.00
N GLU A 34 -7.10 -13.87 24.84
CA GLU A 34 -7.80 -14.98 24.18
C GLU A 34 -6.93 -15.76 23.18
N THR A 35 -5.84 -15.16 22.70
CA THR A 35 -4.97 -15.79 21.70
C THR A 35 -3.91 -16.66 22.34
N GLU A 36 -3.58 -17.79 21.71
CA GLU A 36 -2.46 -18.65 22.11
C GLU A 36 -1.20 -18.35 21.29
N THR A 37 -0.03 -18.77 21.77
CA THR A 37 1.21 -18.73 20.98
C THR A 37 1.01 -19.44 19.64
N GLY A 38 1.58 -18.87 18.57
CA GLY A 38 1.48 -19.42 17.22
C GLY A 38 0.16 -19.13 16.50
N HIS A 39 -0.78 -18.40 17.11
CA HIS A 39 -2.02 -18.00 16.46
C HIS A 39 -1.93 -16.54 16.00
N PRO A 40 -1.97 -16.27 14.68
CA PRO A 40 -1.92 -14.91 14.17
C PRO A 40 -3.28 -14.23 14.18
N MET A 41 -3.23 -12.92 14.37
CA MET A 41 -4.16 -11.98 13.78
C MET A 41 -3.74 -11.70 12.34
N ILE A 42 -4.71 -11.52 11.45
CA ILE A 42 -4.47 -11.39 10.01
C ILE A 42 -5.12 -10.11 9.49
N SER A 43 -4.38 -9.32 8.72
CA SER A 43 -4.91 -8.13 8.05
C SER A 43 -5.74 -8.49 6.82
N GLU A 44 -6.55 -7.53 6.34
CA GLU A 44 -7.04 -7.59 4.97
C GLU A 44 -5.88 -7.64 3.98
N ARG A 45 -6.11 -8.21 2.79
CA ARG A 45 -5.13 -8.13 1.71
C ARG A 45 -5.05 -6.69 1.20
N PHE A 46 -3.85 -6.27 0.83
CA PHE A 46 -3.62 -4.98 0.22
C PHE A 46 -2.64 -5.10 -0.94
N THR A 47 -2.76 -4.20 -1.90
CA THR A 47 -1.93 -4.18 -3.10
C THR A 47 -1.04 -2.94 -3.08
N SER A 48 0.27 -3.12 -3.10
CA SER A 48 1.22 -2.01 -3.27
C SER A 48 1.52 -1.77 -4.76
N PRO A 49 2.00 -0.58 -5.14
CA PRO A 49 2.67 -0.40 -6.42
C PRO A 49 3.80 -1.43 -6.61
N PRO A 50 4.12 -1.85 -7.86
CA PRO A 50 3.33 -1.62 -9.05
C PRO A 50 1.97 -2.34 -8.97
N PHE A 51 1.89 -3.60 -8.54
CA PHE A 51 0.66 -4.36 -8.26
C PHE A 51 0.98 -5.63 -7.45
N TYR A 52 1.67 -5.49 -6.32
CA TYR A 52 2.04 -6.63 -5.48
C TYR A 52 1.03 -6.85 -4.37
N ASP A 53 0.55 -8.09 -4.23
CA ASP A 53 -0.42 -8.44 -3.20
C ASP A 53 0.27 -8.89 -1.93
N TRP A 54 -0.21 -8.34 -0.82
CA TRP A 54 0.35 -8.48 0.51
C TRP A 54 -0.72 -8.72 1.56
N ARG A 55 -0.28 -9.21 2.72
CA ARG A 55 -1.06 -9.33 3.96
C ARG A 55 -0.12 -9.35 5.14
N ILE A 56 -0.53 -8.76 6.25
CA ILE A 56 0.25 -8.77 7.48
C ILE A 56 -0.33 -9.81 8.44
N GLU A 57 0.56 -10.55 9.09
CA GLU A 57 0.24 -11.37 10.24
C GLU A 57 0.93 -10.83 11.49
N LEU A 58 0.16 -10.65 12.56
CA LEU A 58 0.65 -10.26 13.87
C LEU A 58 0.35 -11.38 14.86
N TYR A 59 1.36 -11.90 15.54
CA TYR A 59 1.21 -12.95 16.55
C TYR A 59 1.35 -12.32 17.93
N PRO A 60 0.25 -12.13 18.70
CA PRO A 60 0.31 -11.45 19.98
C PRO A 60 1.23 -12.15 20.99
N HIS A 61 1.23 -13.48 20.95
CA HIS A 61 2.03 -14.38 21.78
C HIS A 61 3.20 -15.03 21.05
N GLY A 62 3.72 -14.35 20.03
CA GLY A 62 4.82 -14.83 19.20
C GLY A 62 4.43 -15.97 18.24
N TYR A 63 5.18 -16.10 17.15
CA TYR A 63 5.01 -17.17 16.16
C TYR A 63 5.28 -18.57 16.73
N ALA A 64 6.22 -18.69 17.67
CA ALA A 64 6.58 -19.95 18.28
C ALA A 64 6.91 -19.75 19.76
N TYR A 65 7.04 -20.86 20.49
CA TYR A 65 7.31 -20.84 21.93
C TYR A 65 8.57 -20.03 22.30
N GLN A 66 9.59 -20.04 21.44
CA GLN A 66 10.84 -19.28 21.63
C GLN A 66 10.61 -17.76 21.61
N SER A 67 9.61 -17.29 20.85
CA SER A 67 9.27 -15.87 20.74
C SER A 67 8.07 -15.46 21.59
N ARG A 68 7.55 -16.32 22.48
CA ARG A 68 6.32 -16.06 23.26
C ARG A 68 6.26 -14.80 24.12
N ARG A 69 7.42 -14.17 24.38
CA ARG A 69 7.53 -12.90 25.14
C ARG A 69 7.53 -11.67 24.23
N TYR A 70 7.43 -11.89 22.93
CA TYR A 70 7.43 -10.88 21.90
C TYR A 70 6.17 -11.01 21.06
N ILE A 71 5.73 -9.89 20.52
CA ILE A 71 4.86 -9.88 19.36
C ILE A 71 5.74 -10.20 18.16
N SER A 72 5.29 -11.15 17.35
CA SER A 72 5.90 -11.38 16.04
C SER A 72 5.10 -10.68 14.95
N LEU A 73 5.80 -10.17 13.94
CA LEU A 73 5.17 -9.50 12.81
C LEU A 73 5.74 -10.07 11.51
N TYR A 74 4.85 -10.50 10.62
CA TYR A 74 5.17 -11.08 9.34
C TYR A 74 4.40 -10.40 8.23
N ILE A 75 5.02 -10.36 7.06
CA ILE A 75 4.42 -9.96 5.80
C ILE A 75 4.36 -11.18 4.90
N LEU A 76 3.17 -11.44 4.39
CA LEU A 76 2.88 -12.48 3.43
C LEU A 76 2.77 -11.83 2.07
N GLY A 77 3.46 -12.38 1.08
CA GLY A 77 3.34 -12.01 -0.31
C GLY A 77 2.54 -13.07 -1.03
N PHE A 78 1.54 -12.67 -1.82
CA PHE A 78 0.80 -13.55 -2.72
C PHE A 78 1.15 -13.19 -4.15
N GLN A 79 1.45 -14.17 -5.00
CA GLN A 79 1.68 -13.91 -6.41
C GLN A 79 0.44 -13.24 -7.02
N SER A 80 0.58 -11.97 -7.40
CA SER A 80 -0.52 -11.18 -7.94
C SER A 80 -0.84 -11.58 -9.37
N ASP A 81 -2.01 -11.17 -9.86
CA ASP A 81 -2.38 -11.44 -11.25
C ASP A 81 -1.47 -10.70 -12.24
N PHE A 82 -0.98 -9.52 -11.86
CA PHE A 82 0.06 -8.81 -12.59
C PHE A 82 1.34 -9.65 -12.70
N GLU A 83 1.82 -10.22 -11.59
CA GLU A 83 3.02 -11.07 -11.59
C GLU A 83 2.81 -12.34 -12.43
N LYS A 84 1.63 -12.96 -12.36
CA LYS A 84 1.29 -14.13 -13.17
C LYS A 84 1.31 -13.81 -14.67
N GLN A 85 0.66 -12.71 -15.06
CA GLN A 85 0.60 -12.26 -16.46
C GLN A 85 1.98 -11.95 -17.03
N ASN A 86 2.87 -11.37 -16.24
CA ASN A 86 4.24 -11.03 -16.62
C ASN A 86 5.25 -12.15 -16.32
N GLN A 87 4.78 -13.35 -15.94
CA GLN A 87 5.61 -14.52 -15.62
C GLN A 87 6.67 -14.27 -14.52
N MET A 88 6.41 -13.29 -13.65
CA MET A 88 7.28 -12.94 -12.54
C MET A 88 7.12 -13.98 -11.42
N LYS A 89 8.24 -14.56 -10.98
CA LYS A 89 8.27 -15.58 -9.92
C LYS A 89 8.96 -15.12 -8.64
N LEU A 90 9.62 -13.97 -8.68
CA LEU A 90 10.41 -13.42 -7.60
C LEU A 90 10.05 -11.95 -7.44
N ARG A 91 10.12 -11.44 -6.22
CA ARG A 91 10.10 -10.01 -5.89
C ARG A 91 11.49 -9.62 -5.44
N GLU A 92 11.97 -8.46 -5.86
CA GLU A 92 13.30 -7.94 -5.47
C GLU A 92 13.30 -6.41 -5.43
N ASN A 93 14.33 -5.83 -4.83
CA ASN A 93 14.59 -4.38 -4.77
C ASN A 93 13.44 -3.58 -4.11
N ILE A 94 12.84 -4.15 -3.06
CA ILE A 94 11.79 -3.50 -2.29
C ILE A 94 12.29 -3.28 -0.86
N ILE A 95 12.16 -2.06 -0.35
CA ILE A 95 12.21 -1.81 1.09
C ILE A 95 10.78 -1.70 1.60
N MET A 96 10.47 -2.49 2.61
CA MET A 96 9.24 -2.34 3.37
C MET A 96 9.56 -1.92 4.80
N LYS A 97 8.91 -0.85 5.24
CA LYS A 97 9.03 -0.32 6.61
C LYS A 97 7.75 -0.64 7.38
N PHE A 98 7.91 -1.21 8.56
CA PHE A 98 6.85 -1.47 9.52
C PHE A 98 6.97 -0.55 10.72
N ASP A 99 5.95 0.25 10.94
CA ASP A 99 5.78 1.05 12.15
C ASP A 99 4.63 0.48 12.97
N LEU A 100 4.84 0.28 14.26
CA LEU A 100 3.82 -0.15 15.21
C LEU A 100 3.52 0.99 16.18
N PHE A 101 2.26 1.42 16.18
CA PHE A 101 1.77 2.46 17.07
C PHE A 101 0.83 1.90 18.12
N LYS A 102 0.94 2.44 19.34
CA LYS A 102 -0.05 2.28 20.41
C LYS A 102 -0.99 3.47 20.38
N LYS A 103 -2.28 3.22 20.26
CA LYS A 103 -3.33 4.23 20.33
C LYS A 103 -4.20 3.96 21.56
N ASP A 104 -4.50 5.01 22.33
CA ASP A 104 -5.55 4.92 23.34
C ASP A 104 -6.90 4.92 22.61
N HIS A 105 -7.78 3.95 22.89
CA HIS A 105 -9.05 3.82 22.19
C HIS A 105 -9.88 5.12 22.22
N ASN A 106 -9.84 5.84 23.34
CA ASN A 106 -10.67 7.03 23.56
C ASN A 106 -9.99 8.34 23.12
N ASN A 107 -8.75 8.29 22.64
CA ASN A 107 -7.99 9.45 22.21
C ASN A 107 -7.43 9.21 20.79
N ASP A 108 -7.39 10.26 19.97
CA ASP A 108 -6.75 10.17 18.64
C ASP A 108 -5.22 10.18 18.72
N ASN A 109 -4.66 10.44 19.89
CA ASN A 109 -3.22 10.34 20.12
C ASN A 109 -2.73 8.90 20.01
N TYR A 110 -1.71 8.70 19.17
CA TYR A 110 -0.98 7.45 19.05
C TYR A 110 0.52 7.69 19.20
N ASN A 111 1.21 6.73 19.82
CA ASN A 111 2.65 6.78 20.07
C ASN A 111 3.34 5.66 19.31
N LEU A 112 4.44 5.97 18.64
CA LEU A 112 5.27 4.98 17.96
C LEU A 112 5.98 4.11 19.01
N ILE A 113 5.77 2.80 18.95
CA ILE A 113 6.41 1.81 19.82
C ILE A 113 7.67 1.28 19.16
N LYS A 114 7.56 0.92 17.88
CA LYS A 114 8.61 0.21 17.16
C LYS A 114 8.58 0.54 15.68
N THR A 115 9.77 0.69 15.11
CA THR A 115 10.02 0.74 13.67
C THR A 115 10.97 -0.40 13.29
N GLN A 116 10.71 -1.03 12.16
CA GLN A 116 11.63 -1.95 11.50
C GLN A 116 11.55 -1.81 9.98
N GLU A 117 12.69 -1.72 9.33
CA GLU A 117 12.79 -1.86 7.88
C GLU A 117 13.26 -3.27 7.53
N ILE A 118 12.71 -3.81 6.45
CA ILE A 118 13.12 -5.08 5.85
C ILE A 118 13.36 -4.86 4.36
N GLU A 119 14.45 -5.46 3.89
CA GLU A 119 14.78 -5.51 2.47
C GLU A 119 14.23 -6.82 1.90
N ILE A 120 13.52 -6.71 0.79
CA ILE A 120 12.94 -7.83 0.06
C ILE A 120 13.77 -7.99 -1.21
N ASP A 121 14.56 -9.05 -1.21
CA ASP A 121 15.43 -9.48 -2.31
C ASP A 121 14.84 -10.68 -3.06
N ASN A 122 15.51 -11.13 -4.12
CA ASN A 122 15.03 -12.27 -4.92
C ASN A 122 14.91 -13.61 -4.18
N SER A 123 15.43 -13.73 -2.96
CA SER A 123 15.32 -14.92 -2.11
C SER A 123 14.12 -14.86 -1.15
N SER A 124 13.55 -13.68 -1.00
CA SER A 124 12.57 -13.33 0.01
C SER A 124 11.15 -13.84 -0.26
N PHE A 125 10.68 -13.71 -1.51
CA PHE A 125 9.37 -14.22 -1.94
C PHE A 125 9.54 -15.01 -3.24
N ASN A 126 9.39 -16.33 -3.15
CA ASN A 126 9.62 -17.23 -4.27
C ASN A 126 8.39 -18.06 -4.62
N PHE A 127 7.65 -17.62 -5.64
CA PHE A 127 6.39 -18.23 -6.06
C PHE A 127 6.55 -19.42 -7.02
N LYS A 128 7.70 -20.12 -6.99
CA LYS A 128 7.93 -21.31 -7.83
C LYS A 128 7.19 -22.55 -7.34
N LYS A 129 6.99 -22.67 -6.01
CA LYS A 129 6.39 -23.86 -5.38
C LYS A 129 5.01 -23.61 -4.76
N SER A 130 4.74 -22.38 -4.37
CA SER A 130 3.52 -21.92 -3.71
C SER A 130 3.10 -20.59 -4.34
N ASP A 131 1.82 -20.27 -4.27
CA ASP A 131 1.29 -18.97 -4.68
C ASP A 131 1.50 -17.87 -3.62
N HIS A 132 2.05 -18.24 -2.46
CA HIS A 132 2.39 -17.33 -1.39
C HIS A 132 3.67 -17.76 -0.66
N ASP A 133 4.33 -16.77 -0.07
CA ASP A 133 5.51 -16.92 0.77
C ASP A 133 5.46 -15.86 1.88
N TYR A 134 6.29 -15.98 2.91
CA TYR A 134 6.26 -15.07 4.04
C TYR A 134 7.64 -14.81 4.63
N MET A 135 7.81 -13.60 5.17
CA MET A 135 8.97 -13.22 5.95
C MET A 135 8.55 -12.34 7.12
N GLY A 136 9.41 -12.22 8.12
CA GLY A 136 9.10 -11.35 9.24
C GLY A 136 10.09 -11.47 10.38
N ASN A 137 9.71 -10.85 11.49
CA ASN A 137 10.51 -10.82 12.70
C ASN A 137 9.77 -11.55 13.83
N PRO A 138 10.25 -12.72 14.27
CA PRO A 138 9.66 -13.43 15.40
C PRO A 138 9.74 -12.63 16.71
N SER A 139 10.66 -11.67 16.82
CA SER A 139 10.89 -10.87 18.03
C SER A 139 10.73 -9.37 17.74
N PHE A 140 9.67 -8.98 17.01
CA PHE A 140 9.44 -7.62 16.53
C PHE A 140 9.37 -6.59 17.66
N CYS A 141 8.54 -6.82 18.67
CA CYS A 141 8.33 -5.91 19.80
C CYS A 141 8.09 -6.70 21.09
N ARG A 142 8.55 -6.22 22.25
CA ARG A 142 8.25 -6.88 23.53
C ARG A 142 6.82 -6.53 23.92
N ILE A 143 6.08 -7.52 24.43
CA ILE A 143 4.71 -7.26 24.88
C ILE A 143 4.64 -6.24 26.02
N GLY A 144 5.67 -6.19 26.88
CA GLY A 144 5.77 -5.23 27.98
C GLY A 144 5.86 -3.77 27.54
N ASP A 145 6.26 -3.52 26.27
CA ASP A 145 6.27 -2.16 25.70
C ASP A 145 4.86 -1.69 25.31
N ILE A 146 3.91 -2.63 25.20
CA ILE A 146 2.52 -2.37 24.81
C ILE A 146 1.60 -2.42 26.02
N LEU A 147 1.61 -3.55 26.72
CA LEU A 147 0.76 -3.83 27.87
C LEU A 147 1.59 -3.75 29.14
N SER A 148 1.16 -2.94 30.09
CA SER A 148 1.72 -2.93 31.44
C SER A 148 1.29 -4.21 32.15
N LEU A 149 2.16 -5.23 32.15
CA LEU A 149 1.90 -6.53 32.77
C LEU A 149 2.09 -6.53 34.31
N ASP A 150 2.09 -5.36 34.95
CA ASP A 150 2.30 -5.25 36.40
C ASP A 150 1.09 -5.83 37.15
N HIS A 151 1.29 -7.02 37.71
CA HIS A 151 0.30 -7.76 38.51
C HIS A 151 -0.15 -7.07 39.82
N ASN A 152 0.43 -5.91 40.18
CA ASN A 152 0.21 -5.25 41.47
C ASN A 152 -0.66 -3.98 41.41
N ASN A 153 -1.09 -3.54 40.23
CA ASN A 153 -1.97 -2.39 40.12
C ASN A 153 -3.43 -2.83 40.01
N ASN A 154 -4.13 -2.80 41.15
CA ASN A 154 -5.60 -2.72 41.26
C ASN A 154 -6.17 -1.41 40.66
N ASN A 155 -5.47 -0.79 39.71
CA ASN A 155 -5.99 0.35 38.99
C ASN A 155 -6.81 -0.19 37.83
N ASN A 156 -8.11 -0.05 38.02
CA ASN A 156 -9.24 -0.19 37.12
C ASN A 156 -9.12 0.71 35.85
N ASN A 157 -7.92 0.87 35.31
CA ASN A 157 -7.70 1.57 34.07
C ASN A 157 -8.08 0.61 32.94
N ASN A 158 -9.37 0.63 32.64
CA ASN A 158 -10.03 0.10 31.45
C ASN A 158 -9.50 0.81 30.17
N ASN A 159 -8.19 1.03 30.08
CA ASN A 159 -7.57 1.65 28.94
C ASN A 159 -7.53 0.60 27.83
N ARG A 160 -8.60 0.62 27.03
CA ARG A 160 -8.66 -0.08 25.76
C ARG A 160 -7.52 0.42 24.90
N ILE A 161 -6.69 -0.51 24.45
CA ILE A 161 -5.51 -0.22 23.66
C ILE A 161 -5.80 -0.71 22.26
N ASP A 162 -5.74 0.21 21.31
CA ASP A 162 -5.73 -0.12 19.90
C ASP A 162 -4.28 -0.14 19.41
N LEU A 163 -3.96 -1.02 18.47
CA LEU A 163 -2.69 -1.01 17.76
C LEU A 163 -2.91 -0.59 16.31
N ILE A 164 -1.95 0.13 15.76
CA ILE A 164 -1.89 0.41 14.32
C ILE A 164 -0.57 -0.15 13.80
N VAL A 165 -0.66 -1.12 12.91
CA VAL A 165 0.48 -1.58 12.12
C VAL A 165 0.46 -0.84 10.80
N ARG A 166 1.52 -0.09 10.51
CA ARG A 166 1.69 0.64 9.26
C ARG A 166 2.79 0.02 8.45
N ALA A 167 2.46 -0.40 7.23
CA ALA A 167 3.42 -0.81 6.23
C ALA A 167 3.62 0.33 5.23
N THR A 168 4.86 0.80 5.10
CA THR A 168 5.28 1.72 4.05
C THR A 168 6.12 0.96 3.04
N TYR A 169 5.85 1.17 1.76
CA TYR A 169 6.52 0.50 0.66
C TYR A 169 7.32 1.50 -0.16
N ASN A 170 8.56 1.15 -0.47
CA ASN A 170 9.44 1.91 -1.35
C ASN A 170 10.21 0.96 -2.29
N ILE A 171 10.37 1.34 -3.55
CA ILE A 171 11.16 0.59 -4.54
C ILE A 171 12.55 1.19 -4.56
N GLN A 172 13.56 0.38 -4.28
CA GLN A 172 14.94 0.79 -4.51
C GLN A 172 15.17 0.90 -6.03
N LYS A 173 15.35 2.13 -6.51
CA LYS A 173 15.81 2.38 -7.88
C LYS A 173 17.30 2.05 -7.93
N ASP A 174 17.66 0.95 -8.58
CA ASP A 174 19.06 0.73 -8.94
C ASP A 174 19.50 1.83 -9.91
N ASN A 175 20.53 2.60 -9.53
CA ASN A 175 21.07 3.69 -10.36
C ASN A 175 21.59 3.22 -11.73
N ASN A 176 21.70 1.91 -11.97
CA ASN A 176 22.18 1.31 -13.21
C ASN A 176 21.20 0.32 -13.87
N GLN A 177 19.98 0.17 -13.36
CA GLN A 177 18.95 -0.66 -13.99
C GLN A 177 17.60 0.04 -13.84
N SER A 178 17.09 0.55 -14.95
CA SER A 178 15.66 0.82 -15.12
C SER A 178 14.90 -0.49 -14.95
N LEU A 179 14.56 -0.83 -13.71
CA LEU A 179 13.59 -1.87 -13.42
C LEU A 179 12.29 -1.43 -14.08
N LEU A 180 11.96 -2.11 -15.18
CA LEU A 180 10.88 -1.84 -16.12
C LEU A 180 11.27 -0.89 -17.26
N ASP A 181 11.92 -1.44 -18.28
CA ASP A 181 11.63 -1.01 -19.66
C ASP A 181 10.14 -1.29 -19.91
N PHE A 182 9.28 -0.30 -19.63
CA PHE A 182 7.84 -0.30 -19.92
C PHE A 182 7.50 -0.35 -21.42
N ASN A 183 8.42 -0.78 -22.27
CA ASN A 183 8.30 -0.85 -23.72
C ASN A 183 8.12 -2.29 -24.23
N LYS A 184 7.13 -3.03 -23.71
CA LYS A 184 6.30 -3.95 -24.51
C LYS A 184 5.24 -4.67 -23.66
N SER A 185 3.97 -4.33 -23.95
CA SER A 185 2.75 -5.14 -23.76
C SER A 185 2.59 -5.81 -22.38
N SER A 186 1.84 -5.27 -21.42
CA SER A 186 0.45 -4.86 -21.53
C SER A 186 0.14 -3.95 -20.33
N SER A 187 0.28 -2.64 -20.53
CA SER A 187 -0.33 -1.70 -19.60
C SER A 187 -1.84 -1.80 -19.76
N PHE A 188 -2.59 -1.72 -18.66
CA PHE A 188 -3.89 -1.07 -18.73
C PHE A 188 -3.58 0.35 -19.20
N SER A 189 -3.51 0.54 -20.52
CA SER A 189 -3.47 1.86 -21.10
C SER A 189 -4.79 2.49 -20.72
N ILE A 190 -4.76 3.47 -19.83
CA ILE A 190 -5.82 4.46 -19.82
C ILE A 190 -5.92 4.89 -21.29
N PRO A 191 -7.10 4.76 -21.92
CA PRO A 191 -7.33 5.25 -23.27
C PRO A 191 -6.65 6.60 -23.42
N SER A 192 -5.99 6.84 -24.55
CA SER A 192 -5.34 8.14 -24.74
C SER A 192 -6.39 9.24 -24.54
N GLN A 193 -6.00 10.42 -24.04
CA GLN A 193 -6.99 11.44 -23.64
C GLN A 193 -7.97 11.76 -24.77
N GLU A 194 -7.52 11.61 -26.01
CA GLU A 194 -8.27 11.75 -27.25
C GLU A 194 -9.43 10.75 -27.38
N GLU A 195 -9.32 9.52 -26.84
CA GLU A 195 -10.37 8.50 -26.88
C GLU A 195 -11.60 8.86 -26.05
N PHE A 196 -11.48 9.81 -25.12
CA PHE A 196 -12.61 10.34 -24.34
C PHE A 196 -13.32 11.51 -25.03
N PHE A 197 -12.83 11.96 -26.19
CA PHE A 197 -13.47 12.97 -27.03
C PHE A 197 -14.03 12.35 -28.31
N ASN A 198 -15.24 12.73 -28.69
CA ASN A 198 -15.94 12.27 -29.89
C ASN A 198 -16.13 10.74 -30.00
N ASN A 199 -15.98 10.02 -28.88
CA ASN A 199 -16.27 8.60 -28.79
C ASN A 199 -17.69 8.37 -28.26
N ASN A 200 -18.56 7.85 -29.13
CA ASN A 200 -19.97 7.63 -28.81
C ASN A 200 -20.20 6.64 -27.65
N ASN A 201 -19.22 5.79 -27.31
CA ASN A 201 -19.35 4.81 -26.24
C ASN A 201 -19.18 5.42 -24.84
N PHE A 202 -18.49 6.55 -24.74
CA PHE A 202 -18.09 7.15 -23.46
C PHE A 202 -18.59 8.58 -23.27
N CYS A 203 -19.28 9.14 -24.27
CA CYS A 203 -19.78 10.51 -24.20
C CYS A 203 -21.16 10.60 -23.53
N ASP A 204 -21.27 11.50 -22.57
CA ASP A 204 -22.50 11.86 -21.85
C ASP A 204 -22.75 13.38 -21.87
N VAL A 205 -21.87 14.15 -22.53
CA VAL A 205 -22.02 15.59 -22.77
C VAL A 205 -21.59 15.96 -24.19
N THR A 206 -22.25 16.97 -24.76
CA THR A 206 -21.92 17.55 -26.07
C THR A 206 -21.80 19.07 -25.94
N PHE A 207 -20.67 19.62 -26.37
CA PHE A 207 -20.44 21.05 -26.50
C PHE A 207 -20.78 21.47 -27.92
N LYS A 208 -21.66 22.47 -28.05
CA LYS A 208 -21.99 23.11 -29.33
C LYS A 208 -21.36 24.50 -29.36
N PHE A 209 -20.71 24.82 -30.47
CA PHE A 209 -20.08 26.11 -30.69
C PHE A 209 -20.89 26.91 -31.71
N ASP A 210 -20.78 28.24 -31.66
CA ASP A 210 -21.54 29.16 -32.54
C ASP A 210 -21.27 28.94 -34.04
N CYS A 211 -20.15 28.28 -34.37
CA CYS A 211 -19.80 27.89 -35.73
C CYS A 211 -20.45 26.56 -36.19
N ASN A 212 -21.45 26.05 -35.45
CA ASN A 212 -22.08 24.74 -35.63
C ASN A 212 -21.13 23.54 -35.44
N ALA A 213 -19.91 23.75 -34.95
CA ALA A 213 -19.05 22.65 -34.55
C ALA A 213 -19.57 22.00 -33.26
N GLU A 214 -19.39 20.70 -33.12
CA GLU A 214 -19.76 19.95 -31.93
C GLU A 214 -18.58 19.10 -31.43
N ILE A 215 -18.42 19.02 -30.10
CA ILE A 215 -17.47 18.11 -29.45
C ILE A 215 -18.23 17.30 -28.42
N LYS A 216 -18.17 15.97 -28.53
CA LYS A 216 -18.70 15.06 -27.50
C LYS A 216 -17.60 14.68 -26.51
N ALA A 217 -17.92 14.54 -25.23
CA ALA A 217 -16.95 14.20 -24.19
C ALA A 217 -17.62 13.46 -23.02
N SER A 218 -16.80 12.99 -22.07
CA SER A 218 -17.23 12.41 -20.79
C SER A 218 -17.17 13.43 -19.65
N ARG A 219 -18.27 13.64 -18.91
CA ARG A 219 -18.35 14.51 -17.72
C ARG A 219 -17.37 14.07 -16.65
N MET A 220 -17.28 12.76 -16.40
CA MET A 220 -16.37 12.20 -15.41
C MET A 220 -14.91 12.54 -15.73
N PHE A 221 -14.50 12.34 -16.98
CA PHE A 221 -13.14 12.66 -17.43
C PHE A 221 -12.84 14.16 -17.30
N LEU A 222 -13.77 15.01 -17.75
CA LEU A 222 -13.64 16.47 -17.66
C LEU A 222 -13.55 16.96 -16.20
N ALA A 223 -14.37 16.41 -15.30
CA ALA A 223 -14.35 16.74 -13.88
C ALA A 223 -13.06 16.27 -13.17
N MET A 224 -12.49 15.14 -13.58
CA MET A 224 -11.19 14.67 -13.08
C MET A 224 -10.05 15.60 -13.49
N LYS A 225 -10.11 16.20 -14.69
CA LYS A 225 -9.00 16.99 -15.25
C LYS A 225 -9.16 18.51 -15.08
N SER A 226 -10.36 19.00 -14.79
CA SER A 226 -10.64 20.44 -14.72
C SER A 226 -11.54 20.78 -13.53
N LYS A 227 -11.02 21.64 -12.64
CA LYS A 227 -11.79 22.19 -11.52
C LYS A 227 -13.02 22.97 -12.00
N TYR A 228 -12.92 23.64 -13.16
CA TYR A 228 -14.05 24.36 -13.76
C TYR A 228 -15.19 23.39 -14.11
N PHE A 229 -14.90 22.31 -14.84
CA PHE A 229 -15.93 21.34 -15.22
C PHE A 229 -16.49 20.59 -14.01
N LYS A 230 -15.65 20.28 -13.01
CA LYS A 230 -16.12 19.69 -11.75
C LYS A 230 -17.15 20.58 -11.05
N ARG A 231 -16.89 21.88 -10.95
CA ARG A 231 -17.84 22.85 -10.37
C ARG A 231 -19.10 22.99 -11.22
N MET A 232 -18.93 23.19 -12.53
CA MET A 232 -20.03 23.32 -13.48
C MET A 232 -21.00 22.12 -13.43
N PHE A 233 -20.49 20.89 -13.34
CA PHE A 233 -21.34 19.70 -13.25
C PHE A 233 -21.95 19.47 -11.86
N ASN A 234 -21.40 20.11 -10.82
CA ASN A 234 -21.96 20.13 -9.47
C ASN A 234 -22.93 21.31 -9.24
N GLY A 235 -23.12 22.20 -10.22
CA GLY A 235 -24.02 23.36 -10.11
C GLY A 235 -23.41 24.57 -9.38
N GLU A 236 -22.08 24.68 -9.34
CA GLU A 236 -21.30 25.73 -8.68
C GLU A 236 -20.58 26.70 -9.63
#